data_AF-A0A2X2SMP2-F1
#
_entry.id   AF-A0A2X2SMP2-F1
#
_cell.length_a   1.000
_cell.length_b   1.000
_cell.length_c   1.000
_cell.angle_alpha   90.00
_cell.angle_beta   90.00
_cell.angle_gamma   90.00
#
_symmetry.space_group_name_H-M   'P 1'
#
loop_
_entity.id
_entity.type
_entity.pdbx_description
1 polymer ?
#
loop_
_entity_poly.entity_id
_entity_poly.type
_entity_poly.pdbx_seq_one_letter_code
_entity_poly.pdbx_strand_id
1 'polypeptide(L)' 'MTQENHCYENAHAERINGILKQEFNLGVTFNTEQQALSAVCSAIKTYNQKRPHYALNLKTPDQVYFQKVA' A
#
# COMPACT_ATOMS: atom_id res chain seq x y z
N MET A 1 2.97 14.84 3.44
CA MET A 1 3.47 15.66 2.31
C MET A 1 4.99 15.59 2.38
N THR A 2 5.64 14.93 1.42
CA THR A 2 7.10 14.78 1.41
C THR A 2 7.77 16.00 0.78
N GLN A 3 8.93 16.34 1.36
CA GLN A 3 9.84 17.38 0.90
C GLN A 3 10.57 16.86 -0.36
N GLU A 4 10.78 17.74 -1.35
CA GLU A 4 11.38 17.51 -2.67
C GLU A 4 10.42 17.03 -3.78
N ASN A 5 10.32 17.88 -4.82
CA ASN A 5 9.33 17.86 -5.89
C ASN A 5 9.66 16.80 -6.98
N HIS A 6 9.99 15.56 -6.56
CA HIS A 6 10.25 14.46 -7.49
C HIS A 6 8.93 13.86 -7.98
N CYS A 7 8.42 14.40 -9.10
CA CYS A 7 7.15 14.01 -9.72
C CYS A 7 7.02 12.49 -9.94
N TYR A 8 8.14 11.79 -10.17
CA TYR A 8 8.19 10.34 -10.34
C TYR A 8 7.90 9.55 -9.05
N GLU A 9 8.43 9.99 -7.90
CA GLU A 9 8.16 9.34 -6.62
C GLU A 9 6.69 9.54 -6.23
N ASN A 10 6.16 10.74 -6.49
CA ASN A 10 4.75 11.02 -6.28
C ASN A 10 3.85 10.13 -7.17
N ALA A 11 4.21 9.93 -8.45
CA ALA A 11 3.45 9.05 -9.33
C ALA A 11 3.42 7.58 -8.85
N HIS A 12 4.52 7.09 -8.26
CA HIS A 12 4.54 5.75 -7.67
C HIS A 12 3.67 5.67 -6.41
N ALA A 13 3.79 6.66 -5.52
CA ALA A 13 2.99 6.75 -4.30
C ALA A 13 1.49 6.87 -4.60
N GLU A 14 1.11 7.70 -5.57
CA GLU A 14 -0.28 7.88 -5.99
C GLU A 14 -0.87 6.59 -6.57
N ARG A 15 -0.09 5.81 -7.32
CA ARG A 15 -0.55 4.50 -7.81
C ARG A 15 -0.86 3.55 -6.66
N ILE A 16 0.01 3.48 -5.65
CA ILE A 16 -0.22 2.66 -4.46
C ILE A 16 -1.46 3.15 -3.71
N ASN A 17 -1.59 4.47 -3.50
CA ASN A 17 -2.75 5.06 -2.85
C ASN A 17 -4.06 4.76 -3.60
N GLY A 18 -4.04 4.81 -4.93
CA GLY A 18 -5.17 4.44 -5.77
C GLY A 18 -5.60 2.98 -5.55
N ILE A 19 -4.64 2.05 -5.55
CA ILE A 19 -4.89 0.63 -5.26
C ILE A 19 -5.49 0.46 -3.86
N LEU A 20 -4.92 1.09 -2.85
CA LEU A 20 -5.43 0.99 -1.48
C LEU A 20 -6.86 1.54 -1.35
N LYS A 21 -7.18 2.64 -2.04
CA LYS A 21 -8.53 3.22 -2.05
C LYS A 21 -9.55 2.33 -2.79
N GLN A 22 -9.17 1.78 -3.94
CA GLN A 22 -10.08 1.03 -4.82
C GLN A 22 -10.22 -0.45 -4.42
N GLU A 23 -9.13 -1.14 -4.12
CA GLU A 23 -9.12 -2.59 -3.86
C GLU A 23 -9.32 -2.92 -2.38
N PHE A 24 -8.95 -2.02 -1.45
CA PHE A 24 -8.98 -2.26 0.00
C PHE A 24 -10.03 -1.44 0.73
N ASN A 25 -11.03 -0.92 0.01
CA ASN A 25 -12.16 -0.19 0.57
C ASN A 25 -11.79 1.06 1.38
N LEU A 26 -10.58 1.63 1.18
CA LEU A 26 -10.18 2.87 1.85
C LEU A 26 -10.75 4.13 1.17
N GLY A 27 -11.47 3.99 0.06
CA GLY A 27 -12.18 5.08 -0.60
C GLY A 27 -13.50 5.47 0.07
N VAL A 28 -13.91 4.79 1.13
CA VAL A 28 -15.16 5.07 1.85
C VAL A 28 -14.98 6.15 2.92
N THR A 29 -16.07 6.80 3.30
CA THR A 29 -16.09 7.68 4.46
C THR A 29 -16.19 6.85 5.74
N PHE A 30 -15.27 7.05 6.67
CA PHE A 30 -15.29 6.42 7.98
C PHE A 30 -15.98 7.33 8.99
N ASN A 31 -16.71 6.74 9.95
CA ASN A 31 -17.42 7.49 10.97
C ASN A 31 -16.50 7.99 12.08
N THR A 32 -15.38 7.30 12.32
CA THR A 32 -14.38 7.68 13.33
C THR A 32 -12.96 7.51 12.80
N GLU A 33 -12.05 8.29 13.37
CA GLU A 33 -10.62 8.21 13.06
C GLU A 33 -10.05 6.82 13.39
N GLN A 34 -10.47 6.21 14.51
CA GLN A 34 -9.97 4.87 14.87
C GLN A 34 -10.37 3.81 13.85
N GLN A 35 -11.57 3.90 13.27
CA GLN A 35 -12.01 3.00 12.19
C GLN A 35 -11.14 3.18 10.94
N ALA A 36 -10.88 4.43 10.55
CA ALA A 36 -10.02 4.73 9.41
C ALA A 36 -8.60 4.18 9.63
N LEU A 37 -8.00 4.43 10.81
CA LEU A 37 -6.67 3.94 11.15
C LEU A 37 -6.60 2.40 11.14
N SER A 38 -7.58 1.72 11.72
CA SER A 38 -7.65 0.25 11.73
C SER A 38 -7.78 -0.33 10.31
N ALA A 39 -8.62 0.29 9.47
CA ALA A 39 -8.79 -0.12 8.08
C ALA A 39 -7.50 0.09 7.28
N VAL A 40 -6.85 1.24 7.44
CA VAL A 40 -5.55 1.55 6.79
C VAL A 40 -4.48 0.54 7.21
N CYS A 41 -4.31 0.27 8.50
CA CYS A 41 -3.36 -0.72 9.00
C CYS A 41 -3.63 -2.11 8.41
N SER A 42 -4.90 -2.51 8.34
CA SER A 42 -5.30 -3.81 7.77
C SER A 42 -5.05 -3.88 6.26
N ALA A 43 -5.32 -2.80 5.54
CA ALA A 43 -5.08 -2.69 4.11
C ALA A 43 -3.58 -2.77 3.77
N ILE A 44 -2.74 -2.00 4.48
CA ILE A 44 -1.28 -2.02 4.31
C ILE A 44 -0.73 -3.43 4.57
N LYS A 45 -1.15 -4.06 5.67
CA LYS A 45 -0.73 -5.42 6.00
C LYS A 45 -1.12 -6.41 4.91
N THR A 46 -2.35 -6.30 4.38
CA THR A 46 -2.84 -7.20 3.33
C THR A 46 -2.11 -6.97 2.00
N TYR A 47 -1.86 -5.71 1.62
CA TYR A 47 -1.06 -5.36 0.44
C TYR A 47 0.35 -5.96 0.52
N ASN A 48 1.03 -5.80 1.66
CA ASN A 48 2.41 -6.26 1.83
C ASN A 48 2.54 -7.78 1.97
N GLN A 49 1.57 -8.46 2.59
CA GLN A 49 1.70 -9.88 2.95
C GLN A 49 0.92 -10.83 2.06
N LYS A 50 -0.17 -10.36 1.44
CA LYS A 50 -1.14 -11.25 0.78
C LYS A 50 -1.37 -10.93 -0.69
N ARG A 51 -1.14 -9.69 -1.14
CA ARG A 51 -1.30 -9.32 -2.55
C ARG A 51 -0.08 -9.79 -3.36
N PRO A 52 -0.23 -10.71 -4.33
CA PRO A 52 0.85 -11.03 -5.25
C PRO A 52 1.00 -9.93 -6.29
N HIS A 53 2.24 -9.59 -6.65
CA HIS A 53 2.52 -8.57 -7.66
C HIS A 53 3.17 -9.19 -8.89
N TYR A 54 2.60 -8.94 -10.07
CA TYR A 54 3.19 -9.40 -11.33
C TYR A 54 4.61 -8.88 -11.56
N ALA A 55 4.86 -7.61 -11.21
CA ALA A 55 6.19 -7.02 -11.28
C ALA A 55 7.22 -7.70 -10.35
N LEU A 56 6.74 -8.46 -9.34
CA LEU A 56 7.57 -9.21 -8.40
C LEU A 56 7.54 -10.72 -8.67
N ASN A 57 7.22 -11.15 -9.90
CA ASN A 57 7.06 -12.56 -10.26
C ASN A 57 6.05 -13.30 -9.36
N LEU A 58 4.89 -12.67 -9.10
CA LEU A 58 3.83 -13.17 -8.24
C LEU A 58 4.20 -13.32 -6.76
N LYS A 59 5.33 -12.74 -6.34
CA LYS A 59 5.68 -12.61 -4.92
C LYS A 59 4.99 -11.42 -4.28
N THR A 60 4.89 -11.47 -2.96
CA THR A 60 4.40 -10.35 -2.15
C THR A 60 5.53 -9.38 -1.81
N PRO A 61 5.24 -8.10 -1.51
CA PRO A 61 6.25 -7.13 -1.14
C PRO A 61 7.12 -7.61 0.04
N ASP A 62 6.48 -8.19 1.08
CA ASP A 62 7.20 -8.75 2.23
C ASP A 62 8.14 -9.90 1.81
N GLN A 63 7.68 -10.80 0.94
CA GLN A 63 8.53 -11.89 0.45
C GLN A 63 9.79 -11.37 -0.23
N VAL A 64 9.69 -10.32 -1.06
CA VAL A 64 10.86 -9.78 -1.77
C VAL A 64 11.76 -8.96 -0.85
N TYR A 65 11.17 -8.15 0.03
CA TYR A 65 11.92 -7.30 0.94
C TYR A 65 12.69 -8.11 1.98
N PHE A 66 12.03 -9.07 2.63
CA PHE A 66 12.66 -9.91 3.66
C PHE A 66 13.50 -11.05 3.07
N GLN A 67 13.27 -11.52 1.83
CA GLN A 67 14.21 -12.46 1.18
C GLN A 67 15.57 -11.84 0.87
N LYS A 68 15.65 -10.52 0.65
CA LYS A 68 16.91 -9.83 0.34
C LYS A 68 17.82 -9.62 1.57
N VAL A 69 17.35 -9.95 2.78
CA VAL A 69 18.09 -9.76 4.04
C VAL A 69 18.79 -11.05 4.50
N ALA A 70 18.89 -12.08 3.64
CA ALA A 70 19.61 -13.33 3.91
C ALA A 70 20.92 -13.42 3.12
#